data_AF-A0A1F2WNJ3-F1
#
_entry.id   AF-A0A1F2WNJ3-F1
#
_cell.length_a   1.000
_cell.length_b   1.000
_cell.length_c   1.000
_cell.angle_alpha   90.00
_cell.angle_beta   90.00
_cell.angle_gamma   90.00
#
_symmetry.space_group_name_H-M   'P 1'
#
loop_
_entity.id
_entity.type
_entity.pdbx_description
1 polymer ?
#
loop_
_entity_poly.entity_id
_entity_poly.type
_entity_poly.pdbx_seq_one_letter_code
_entity_poly.pdbx_strand_id
1 'polypeptide(L)'
;MGSSIQEYSKTEAALSILRGKYAGVVYDVASLDGMKTAKEARAELRGYRVELERVRKDIKAPALKRCTEIDTEAKRITRELSALEDPIDSAIKSEEGRVDREKRERKLAEERASSERVERERASIDAIRSPLLWLIGKPSSDILAQIKKTQAIDTASPEYGRPVEQVVMSAGGETHTFVDRAIVAKTETLAKLNELYTDAIKREEERARLAELEARHAAATEAREEVERAQFIESVAPVVDGLDGLRLEARAALADIVFRFADIPELSPVISVITAYLKVNP
;
A
#
# COMPACT_ATOMS: atom_id res chain seq x y z
N MET A 1 -30.21 0.15 75.50
CA MET A 1 -29.85 0.30 76.93
C MET A 1 -28.45 0.89 76.98
N GLY A 2 -28.33 2.16 77.38
CA GLY A 2 -27.04 2.86 77.38
C GLY A 2 -26.12 2.26 78.45
N SER A 3 -24.90 1.87 78.06
CA SER A 3 -23.87 1.38 78.98
C SER A 3 -23.59 2.44 80.04
N SER A 4 -23.96 2.17 81.29
CA SER A 4 -23.55 3.00 82.42
C SER A 4 -22.06 2.80 82.65
N ILE A 5 -21.34 3.92 82.78
CA ILE A 5 -19.91 3.91 83.10
C ILE A 5 -19.79 3.68 84.61
N GLN A 6 -19.17 2.57 85.01
CA GLN A 6 -19.13 2.10 86.39
C GLN A 6 -18.55 3.14 87.35
N GLU A 7 -17.57 3.92 86.89
CA GLU A 7 -16.88 4.96 87.65
C GLU A 7 -17.78 6.17 87.96
N TYR A 8 -18.91 6.32 87.26
CA TYR A 8 -19.90 7.37 87.52
C TYR A 8 -21.01 6.94 88.48
N SER A 9 -21.04 5.67 88.90
CA SER A 9 -22.09 5.08 89.76
C SER A 9 -22.36 5.89 91.03
N LYS A 10 -21.34 6.48 91.66
CA LYS A 10 -21.49 7.33 92.85
C LYS A 10 -22.24 8.64 92.56
N THR A 11 -21.90 9.31 91.45
CA THR A 11 -22.56 10.55 91.03
C THR A 11 -23.97 10.27 90.53
N GLU A 12 -24.19 9.13 89.87
CA GLU A 12 -25.50 8.68 89.40
C GLU A 12 -26.45 8.37 90.57
N ALA A 13 -25.97 7.66 91.60
CA ALA A 13 -26.73 7.43 92.83
C ALA A 13 -27.07 8.73 93.58
N ALA A 14 -26.12 9.68 93.64
CA ALA A 14 -26.35 10.99 94.25
C ALA A 14 -27.36 11.85 93.46
N LEU A 15 -27.47 11.65 92.14
CA LEU A 15 -28.34 12.45 91.27
C LEU A 15 -29.82 12.38 91.68
N SER A 16 -30.30 11.19 92.08
CA SER A 16 -31.69 11.00 92.53
C SER A 16 -31.97 11.78 93.82
N ILE A 17 -31.02 11.74 94.77
CA ILE A 17 -31.10 12.46 96.06
C ILE A 17 -31.05 13.98 95.82
N LEU A 18 -30.11 14.44 95.01
CA LEU A 18 -29.97 15.86 94.64
C LEU A 18 -31.20 16.37 93.91
N ARG A 19 -31.80 15.55 93.05
CA ARG A 19 -33.06 15.88 92.37
C ARG A 19 -34.20 16.02 93.38
N GLY A 20 -34.35 15.10 94.33
CA GLY A 20 -35.34 15.23 95.40
C GLY A 20 -35.12 16.46 96.30
N LYS A 21 -33.86 16.83 96.55
CA LYS A 21 -33.48 17.94 97.42
C LYS A 21 -33.64 19.32 96.77
N TYR A 22 -33.44 19.42 95.46
CA TYR A 22 -33.29 20.71 94.77
C TYR A 22 -34.29 20.94 93.63
N ALA A 23 -35.00 19.92 93.14
CA ALA A 23 -35.98 20.11 92.08
C ALA A 23 -37.20 20.89 92.60
N GLY A 24 -37.57 21.97 91.91
CA GLY A 24 -38.74 22.79 92.25
C GLY A 24 -38.56 23.69 93.47
N VAL A 25 -37.38 23.71 94.11
CA VAL A 25 -37.11 24.59 95.25
C VAL A 25 -36.88 26.03 94.77
N VAL A 26 -37.65 26.97 95.32
CA VAL A 26 -37.49 28.40 95.09
C VAL A 26 -36.88 29.03 96.35
N TYR A 27 -35.72 29.67 96.21
CA TYR A 27 -35.03 30.33 97.31
C TYR A 27 -35.36 31.83 97.35
N ASP A 28 -35.71 32.37 98.52
CA ASP A 28 -35.86 33.81 98.73
C ASP A 28 -34.48 34.48 98.88
N VAL A 29 -33.87 34.79 97.75
CA VAL A 29 -32.52 35.38 97.66
C VAL A 29 -32.45 36.85 98.07
N ALA A 30 -33.59 37.51 98.34
CA ALA A 30 -33.62 38.87 98.87
C ALA A 30 -33.29 38.90 100.38
N SER A 31 -33.51 37.78 101.07
CA SER A 31 -33.10 37.59 102.47
C SER A 31 -31.65 37.10 102.57
N LEU A 32 -30.94 37.48 103.64
CA LEU A 32 -29.57 37.02 103.89
C LEU A 32 -29.49 35.49 104.05
N ASP A 33 -30.50 34.89 104.70
CA ASP A 33 -30.54 33.45 104.98
C ASP A 33 -30.88 32.64 103.71
N GLY A 34 -31.86 33.08 102.92
CA GLY A 34 -32.19 32.43 101.65
C GLY A 34 -31.07 32.55 100.62
N MET A 35 -30.34 33.67 100.59
CA MET A 35 -29.15 33.83 99.74
C MET A 35 -27.99 32.92 100.17
N LYS A 36 -27.78 32.72 101.48
CA LYS A 36 -26.79 31.77 101.99
C LYS A 36 -27.13 30.34 101.58
N THR A 37 -28.38 29.92 101.80
CA THR A 37 -28.86 28.58 101.48
C THR A 37 -28.77 28.28 99.98
N ALA A 38 -29.11 29.24 99.12
CA ALA A 38 -28.98 29.10 97.67
C ALA A 38 -27.51 28.93 97.21
N LYS A 39 -26.56 29.63 97.83
CA LYS A 39 -25.13 29.48 97.53
C LYS A 39 -24.60 28.11 97.94
N GLU A 40 -25.02 27.60 99.09
CA GLU A 40 -24.65 26.27 99.57
C GLU A 40 -25.19 25.16 98.65
N ALA A 41 -26.47 25.25 98.25
CA ALA A 41 -27.08 24.34 97.29
C ALA A 41 -26.33 24.32 95.94
N ARG A 42 -26.00 25.51 95.41
CA ARG A 42 -25.21 25.62 94.18
C ARG A 42 -23.79 25.08 94.33
N ALA A 43 -23.14 25.30 95.47
CA ALA A 43 -21.81 24.81 95.75
C ALA A 43 -21.78 23.27 95.78
N GLU A 44 -22.77 22.63 96.41
CA GLU A 44 -22.93 21.18 96.42
C GLU A 44 -23.08 20.60 95.00
N LEU A 45 -24.02 21.15 94.21
CA LEU A 45 -24.23 20.72 92.82
C LEU A 45 -22.99 20.93 91.94
N ARG A 46 -22.30 22.07 92.12
CA ARG A 46 -21.04 22.35 91.43
C ARG A 46 -19.95 21.35 91.82
N GLY A 47 -19.87 20.95 93.08
CA GLY A 47 -18.93 19.96 93.58
C GLY A 47 -19.06 18.63 92.84
N TYR A 48 -20.27 18.07 92.77
CA TYR A 48 -20.54 16.85 92.01
C TYR A 48 -20.21 16.97 90.52
N ARG A 49 -20.49 18.12 89.89
CA ARG A 49 -20.16 18.35 88.48
C ARG A 49 -18.65 18.40 88.23
N VAL A 50 -17.90 19.06 89.10
CA VAL A 50 -16.43 19.16 88.99
C VAL A 50 -15.79 17.79 89.19
N GLU A 51 -16.26 17.04 90.18
CA GLU A 51 -15.76 15.69 90.47
C GLU A 51 -16.04 14.72 89.31
N LEU A 52 -17.22 14.78 88.71
CA LEU A 52 -17.55 13.96 87.54
C LEU A 52 -16.62 14.24 86.35
N GLU A 53 -16.29 15.51 86.07
CA GLU A 53 -15.37 15.87 85.00
C GLU A 53 -13.93 15.44 85.31
N ARG A 54 -13.52 15.46 86.59
CA ARG A 54 -12.23 14.93 87.02
C ARG A 54 -12.15 13.43 86.74
N VAL A 55 -13.14 12.66 87.22
CA VAL A 55 -13.22 11.21 86.98
C VAL A 55 -13.24 10.91 85.48
N ARG A 56 -13.99 11.66 84.68
CA ARG A 56 -13.99 11.53 83.20
C ARG A 56 -12.60 11.65 82.59
N LYS A 57 -11.84 12.66 83.00
CA LYS A 57 -10.47 12.88 82.49
C LYS A 57 -9.55 11.75 82.94
N ASP A 58 -9.64 11.34 84.19
CA ASP A 58 -8.81 10.30 84.78
C ASP A 58 -9.01 8.94 84.08
N ILE A 59 -10.27 8.54 83.83
CA ILE A 59 -10.58 7.28 83.11
C ILE A 59 -10.22 7.34 81.62
N LYS A 60 -10.37 8.53 80.99
CA LYS A 60 -10.14 8.69 79.56
C LYS A 60 -8.65 8.80 79.21
N ALA A 61 -7.83 9.35 80.12
CA ALA A 61 -6.40 9.54 79.91
C ALA A 61 -5.63 8.26 79.48
N PRO A 62 -5.74 7.11 80.18
CA PRO A 62 -5.04 5.90 79.76
C PRO A 62 -5.52 5.37 78.42
N ALA A 63 -6.82 5.48 78.11
CA ALA A 63 -7.37 5.06 76.82
C ALA A 63 -6.82 5.90 75.66
N LEU A 64 -6.81 7.24 75.79
CA LEU A 64 -6.25 8.13 74.77
C LEU A 64 -4.75 7.90 74.56
N LYS A 65 -4.01 7.68 75.65
CA LYS A 65 -2.58 7.34 75.58
C LYS A 65 -2.38 6.05 74.79
N ARG A 66 -3.18 5.01 75.09
CA ARG A 66 -3.11 3.73 74.40
C ARG A 66 -3.45 3.83 72.91
N CYS A 67 -4.48 4.60 72.54
CA CYS A 67 -4.80 4.86 71.14
C CYS A 67 -3.64 5.53 70.41
N THR A 68 -3.01 6.54 71.04
CA THR A 68 -1.86 7.24 70.45
C THR A 68 -0.67 6.31 70.24
N GLU A 69 -0.38 5.42 71.20
CA GLU A 69 0.66 4.39 71.08
C GLU A 69 0.38 3.43 69.92
N ILE A 70 -0.87 2.96 69.79
CA ILE A 70 -1.28 2.07 68.70
C ILE A 70 -1.09 2.74 67.34
N ASP A 71 -1.57 3.98 67.19
CA ASP A 71 -1.45 4.72 65.93
C ASP A 71 0.01 5.00 65.56
N THR A 72 0.84 5.29 66.55
CA THR A 72 2.27 5.54 66.34
C THR A 72 2.98 4.27 65.89
N GLU A 73 2.70 3.15 66.56
CA GLU A 73 3.31 1.86 66.23
C GLU A 73 2.84 1.33 64.88
N ALA A 74 1.55 1.49 64.55
CA ALA A 74 1.02 1.17 63.24
C ALA A 74 1.75 1.95 62.14
N LYS A 75 1.94 3.27 62.31
CA LYS A 75 2.70 4.09 61.35
C LYS A 75 4.15 3.63 61.21
N ARG A 76 4.80 3.25 62.31
CA ARG A 76 6.18 2.73 62.29
C ARG A 76 6.25 1.44 61.46
N ILE A 77 5.37 0.48 61.76
CA ILE A 77 5.32 -0.81 61.08
C ILE A 77 4.97 -0.62 59.60
N THR A 78 3.96 0.19 59.27
CA THR A 78 3.60 0.48 57.87
C THR A 78 4.79 1.05 57.10
N ARG A 79 5.53 2.01 57.68
CA ARG A 79 6.71 2.57 57.03
C ARG A 79 7.80 1.51 56.78
N GLU A 80 8.03 0.62 57.74
CA GLU A 80 9.00 -0.47 57.59
C GLU A 80 8.57 -1.49 56.54
N LEU A 81 7.27 -1.82 56.48
CA LEU A 81 6.72 -2.70 55.45
C LEU A 81 6.84 -2.06 54.07
N SER A 82 6.45 -0.80 53.90
CA SER A 82 6.59 -0.09 52.63
C SER A 82 8.05 0.00 52.17
N ALA A 83 8.99 0.25 53.08
CA ALA A 83 10.42 0.27 52.74
C ALA A 83 10.94 -1.08 52.19
N LEU A 84 10.28 -2.20 52.52
CA LEU A 84 10.58 -3.53 51.98
C LEU A 84 9.80 -3.82 50.69
N GLU A 85 8.55 -3.37 50.59
CA GLU A 85 7.67 -3.59 49.45
C GLU A 85 8.04 -2.74 48.24
N ASP A 86 8.30 -1.44 48.44
CA ASP A 86 8.60 -0.47 47.39
C ASP A 86 9.74 -0.91 46.43
N PRO A 87 10.89 -1.43 46.91
CA PRO A 87 11.93 -1.92 46.01
C PRO A 87 11.52 -3.19 45.25
N ILE A 88 10.67 -4.05 45.83
CA ILE A 88 10.16 -5.26 45.16
C ILE A 88 9.20 -4.86 44.04
N ASP A 89 8.25 -3.96 44.32
CA ASP A 89 7.33 -3.42 43.31
C ASP A 89 8.09 -2.72 42.18
N SER A 90 9.11 -1.92 42.50
CA SER A 90 9.98 -1.29 41.49
C SER A 90 10.72 -2.31 40.62
N ALA A 91 11.20 -3.41 41.20
CA ALA A 91 11.88 -4.48 40.45
C ALA A 91 10.91 -5.22 39.52
N ILE A 92 9.70 -5.55 40.01
CA ILE A 92 8.64 -6.18 39.22
C ILE A 92 8.29 -5.29 38.02
N LYS A 93 7.98 -4.01 38.24
CA LYS A 93 7.63 -3.07 37.17
C LYS A 93 8.73 -2.93 36.13
N SER A 94 9.99 -2.92 36.57
CA SER A 94 11.14 -2.87 35.66
C SER A 94 11.21 -4.10 34.76
N GLU A 95 11.02 -5.29 35.32
CA GLU A 95 11.08 -6.55 34.58
C GLU A 95 9.87 -6.74 33.66
N GLU A 96 8.65 -6.44 34.13
CA GLU A 96 7.46 -6.41 33.29
C GLU A 96 7.64 -5.47 32.10
N GLY A 97 8.18 -4.28 32.35
CA GLY A 97 8.53 -3.33 31.29
C GLY A 97 9.57 -3.88 30.30
N ARG A 98 10.55 -4.67 30.76
CA ARG A 98 11.55 -5.32 29.89
C ARG A 98 10.90 -6.40 29.02
N VAL A 99 10.12 -7.30 29.63
CA VAL A 99 9.43 -8.39 28.95
C VAL A 99 8.43 -7.84 27.92
N ASP A 100 7.70 -6.78 28.25
CA ASP A 100 6.77 -6.15 27.31
C ASP A 100 7.47 -5.49 26.12
N ARG A 101 8.63 -4.85 26.34
CA ARG A 101 9.44 -4.31 25.23
C ARG A 101 9.95 -5.43 24.33
N GLU A 102 10.50 -6.50 24.91
CA GLU A 102 11.00 -7.66 24.17
C GLU A 102 9.89 -8.33 23.35
N LYS A 103 8.69 -8.51 23.94
CA LYS A 103 7.52 -9.04 23.22
C LYS A 103 7.09 -8.13 22.08
N ARG A 104 7.08 -6.81 22.27
CA ARG A 104 6.73 -5.85 21.21
C ARG A 104 7.75 -5.85 20.08
N GLU A 105 9.04 -5.86 20.41
CA GLU A 105 10.13 -5.93 19.42
C GLU A 105 10.08 -7.24 18.64
N ARG A 106 9.89 -8.37 19.33
CA ARG A 106 9.72 -9.67 18.69
C ARG A 106 8.52 -9.69 17.75
N LYS A 107 7.35 -9.19 18.20
CA LYS A 107 6.14 -9.12 17.37
C LYS A 107 6.35 -8.24 16.14
N LEU A 108 6.97 -7.06 16.31
CA LEU A 108 7.28 -6.17 15.19
C LEU A 108 8.29 -6.81 14.21
N ALA A 109 9.27 -7.55 14.71
CA ALA A 109 10.22 -8.29 13.87
C ALA A 109 9.54 -9.43 13.10
N GLU A 110 8.68 -10.19 13.75
CA GLU A 110 7.86 -11.25 13.13
C GLU A 110 6.90 -10.66 12.07
N GLU A 111 6.26 -9.53 12.34
CA GLU A 111 5.38 -8.82 11.39
C GLU A 111 6.15 -8.29 10.17
N ARG A 112 7.34 -7.71 10.38
CA ARG A 112 8.20 -7.26 9.27
C ARG A 112 8.68 -8.44 8.43
N ALA A 113 9.17 -9.50 9.08
CA ALA A 113 9.60 -10.71 8.38
C ALA A 113 8.44 -11.35 7.60
N SER A 114 7.23 -11.38 8.17
CA SER A 114 6.03 -11.86 7.48
C SER A 114 5.67 -10.97 6.28
N SER A 115 5.67 -9.65 6.45
CA SER A 115 5.37 -8.70 5.37
C SER A 115 6.37 -8.79 4.22
N GLU A 116 7.67 -8.84 4.52
CA GLU A 116 8.73 -9.02 3.53
C GLU A 116 8.64 -10.36 2.81
N ARG A 117 8.13 -11.40 3.48
CA ARG A 117 7.85 -12.69 2.83
C ARG A 117 6.66 -12.58 1.88
N VAL A 118 5.54 -12.02 2.33
CA VAL A 118 4.34 -11.84 1.50
C VAL A 118 4.64 -11.00 0.26
N GLU A 119 5.42 -9.92 0.39
CA GLU A 119 5.79 -9.08 -0.75
C GLU A 119 6.73 -9.80 -1.73
N ARG A 120 7.68 -10.60 -1.24
CA ARG A 120 8.51 -11.46 -2.11
C ARG A 120 7.67 -12.50 -2.85
N GLU A 121 6.74 -13.13 -2.16
CA GLU A 121 5.81 -14.10 -2.74
C GLU A 121 4.95 -13.44 -3.83
N ARG A 122 4.36 -12.27 -3.55
CA ARG A 122 3.60 -11.49 -4.53
C ARG A 122 4.45 -11.10 -5.74
N ALA A 123 5.65 -10.56 -5.52
CA ALA A 123 6.56 -10.18 -6.59
C ALA A 123 6.93 -11.38 -7.48
N SER A 124 7.13 -12.57 -6.90
CA SER A 124 7.38 -13.78 -7.67
C SER A 124 6.19 -14.18 -8.55
N ILE A 125 4.96 -14.08 -8.03
CA ILE A 125 3.74 -14.37 -8.81
C ILE A 125 3.57 -13.34 -9.93
N ASP A 126 3.77 -12.07 -9.64
CA ASP A 126 3.65 -11.00 -10.62
C ASP A 126 4.73 -11.11 -11.71
N ALA A 127 5.94 -11.57 -11.36
CA ALA A 127 7.00 -11.84 -12.34
C ALA A 127 6.61 -12.95 -13.34
N ILE A 128 5.81 -13.94 -12.93
CA ILE A 128 5.28 -14.96 -13.85
C ILE A 128 4.32 -14.32 -14.86
N ARG A 129 3.49 -13.36 -14.42
CA ARG A 129 2.44 -12.72 -15.24
C ARG A 129 2.95 -11.56 -16.10
N SER A 130 3.94 -10.83 -15.61
CA SER A 130 4.50 -9.62 -16.23
C SER A 130 4.84 -9.74 -17.72
N PRO A 131 5.37 -10.88 -18.23
CA PRO A 131 5.66 -11.06 -19.65
C PRO A 131 4.50 -10.76 -20.61
N LEU A 132 3.25 -10.97 -20.17
CA LEU A 132 2.07 -10.73 -21.00
C LEU A 132 1.93 -9.27 -21.44
N LEU A 133 2.41 -8.31 -20.64
CA LEU A 133 2.21 -6.88 -20.90
C LEU A 133 3.06 -6.38 -22.09
N TRP A 134 4.25 -6.93 -22.30
CA TRP A 134 5.21 -6.41 -23.28
C TRP A 134 5.43 -7.32 -24.49
N LEU A 135 4.80 -8.50 -24.50
CA LEU A 135 4.81 -9.43 -25.64
C LEU A 135 3.71 -9.16 -26.67
N ILE A 136 2.79 -8.25 -26.38
CA ILE A 136 1.74 -7.85 -27.32
C ILE A 136 2.40 -7.23 -28.56
N GLY A 137 2.09 -7.78 -29.74
CA GLY A 137 2.61 -7.29 -31.03
C GLY A 137 4.05 -7.72 -31.35
N LYS A 138 4.69 -8.52 -30.51
CA LYS A 138 6.00 -9.13 -30.79
C LYS A 138 5.89 -10.30 -31.79
N PRO A 139 7.00 -10.67 -32.46
CA PRO A 139 7.00 -11.79 -33.39
C PRO A 139 6.78 -13.13 -32.65
N SER A 140 6.30 -14.12 -33.39
CA SER A 140 6.00 -15.47 -32.89
C SER A 140 7.23 -16.13 -32.23
N SER A 141 8.44 -15.86 -32.72
CA SER A 141 9.71 -16.35 -32.16
C SER A 141 9.95 -15.90 -30.72
N ASP A 142 9.66 -14.64 -30.40
CA ASP A 142 9.89 -14.06 -29.07
C ASP A 142 8.88 -14.59 -28.05
N ILE A 143 7.63 -14.73 -28.50
CA ILE A 143 6.56 -15.32 -27.68
C ILE A 143 6.87 -16.79 -27.39
N LEU A 144 7.35 -17.55 -28.38
CA LEU A 144 7.76 -18.95 -28.19
C LEU A 144 8.94 -19.08 -27.21
N ALA A 145 9.92 -18.18 -27.30
CA ALA A 145 11.02 -18.15 -26.34
C ALA A 145 10.52 -17.89 -24.91
N GLN A 146 9.52 -17.02 -24.75
CA GLN A 146 8.92 -16.78 -23.43
C GLN A 146 8.10 -17.98 -22.93
N ILE A 147 7.32 -18.65 -23.79
CA ILE A 147 6.57 -19.85 -23.43
C ILE A 147 7.51 -20.90 -22.82
N LYS A 148 8.65 -21.16 -23.47
CA LYS A 148 9.67 -22.10 -22.96
C LYS A 148 10.22 -21.69 -21.60
N LYS A 149 10.52 -20.39 -21.41
CA LYS A 149 10.99 -19.85 -20.12
C LYS A 149 9.95 -20.04 -19.02
N THR A 150 8.68 -19.70 -19.28
CA THR A 150 7.59 -19.84 -18.31
C THR A 150 7.29 -21.31 -18.00
N GLN A 151 7.39 -22.21 -18.99
CA GLN A 151 7.24 -23.66 -18.78
C GLN A 151 8.33 -24.23 -17.86
N ALA A 152 9.57 -23.74 -18.01
CA ALA A 152 10.72 -24.17 -17.22
C ALA A 152 10.69 -23.70 -15.76
N ILE A 153 9.77 -22.81 -15.36
CA ILE A 153 9.61 -22.40 -13.96
C ILE A 153 9.15 -23.59 -13.12
N ASP A 154 10.01 -24.09 -12.24
CA ASP A 154 9.66 -25.18 -11.32
C ASP A 154 8.87 -24.66 -10.12
N THR A 155 7.55 -24.68 -10.25
CA THR A 155 6.61 -24.31 -9.17
C THR A 155 6.49 -25.37 -8.07
N ALA A 156 7.10 -26.55 -8.25
CA ALA A 156 7.15 -27.63 -7.25
C ALA A 156 8.42 -27.59 -6.38
N SER A 157 9.33 -26.65 -6.65
CA SER A 157 10.53 -26.44 -5.84
C SER A 157 10.20 -26.16 -4.36
N PRO A 158 11.02 -26.63 -3.40
CA PRO A 158 10.88 -26.32 -1.97
C PRO A 158 10.84 -24.81 -1.65
N GLU A 159 11.29 -23.97 -2.57
CA GLU A 159 11.19 -22.51 -2.49
C GLU A 159 9.73 -22.02 -2.51
N TYR A 160 8.84 -22.75 -3.19
CA TYR A 160 7.41 -22.50 -3.21
C TYR A 160 6.65 -23.29 -2.12
N GLY A 161 7.20 -24.43 -1.66
CA GLY A 161 6.55 -25.38 -0.75
C GLY A 161 6.73 -25.18 0.76
N ARG A 162 7.17 -24.01 1.24
CA ARG A 162 7.21 -23.76 2.70
C ARG A 162 5.80 -23.55 3.26
N PRO A 163 5.48 -24.03 4.47
CA PRO A 163 4.17 -23.82 5.07
C PRO A 163 3.94 -22.32 5.24
N VAL A 164 3.08 -21.74 4.41
CA VAL A 164 2.67 -20.35 4.54
C VAL A 164 1.72 -20.30 5.73
N GLU A 165 2.25 -19.89 6.87
CA GLU A 165 1.52 -19.65 8.12
C GLU A 165 0.41 -18.57 7.99
N GLN A 166 0.25 -18.00 6.80
CA GLN A 166 -0.93 -17.23 6.41
C GLN A 166 -1.57 -17.81 5.16
N VAL A 167 -2.52 -18.70 5.42
CA VAL A 167 -3.67 -18.92 4.55
C VAL A 167 -4.35 -17.58 4.29
N VAL A 168 -4.12 -17.00 3.12
CA VAL A 168 -4.87 -15.81 2.69
C VAL A 168 -6.21 -16.32 2.17
N MET A 169 -7.26 -16.14 2.97
CA MET A 169 -8.64 -16.42 2.57
C MET A 169 -8.97 -15.61 1.31
N SER A 170 -9.34 -16.28 0.23
CA SER A 170 -9.97 -15.61 -0.90
C SER A 170 -11.40 -15.20 -0.54
N ALA A 171 -11.99 -14.27 -1.29
CA ALA A 171 -13.39 -13.85 -1.11
C ALA A 171 -14.42 -15.00 -1.27
N GLY A 172 -13.98 -16.20 -1.66
CA GLY A 172 -14.79 -17.43 -1.76
C GLY A 172 -14.55 -18.46 -0.65
N GLY A 173 -13.73 -18.18 0.36
CA GLY A 173 -13.47 -19.09 1.49
C GLY A 173 -12.45 -20.20 1.22
N GLU A 174 -11.89 -20.29 0.00
CA GLU A 174 -10.86 -21.28 -0.33
C GLU A 174 -9.46 -20.80 0.05
N THR A 175 -8.75 -21.69 0.76
CA THR A 175 -7.42 -21.49 1.28
C THR A 175 -6.39 -21.94 0.25
N HIS A 176 -5.75 -21.00 -0.46
CA HIS A 176 -4.71 -21.31 -1.44
C HIS A 176 -3.32 -21.08 -0.86
N THR A 177 -2.45 -22.08 -0.96
CA THR A 177 -1.03 -21.93 -0.62
C THR A 177 -0.30 -21.09 -1.68
N PHE A 178 0.91 -20.63 -1.37
CA PHE A 178 1.76 -19.94 -2.33
C PHE A 178 2.04 -20.80 -3.58
N VAL A 179 2.24 -22.12 -3.39
CA VAL A 179 2.37 -23.11 -4.47
C VAL A 179 1.14 -23.07 -5.39
N ASP A 180 -0.06 -23.14 -4.82
CA ASP A 180 -1.30 -23.16 -5.60
C ASP A 180 -1.44 -21.89 -6.44
N ARG A 181 -1.12 -20.73 -5.85
CA ARG A 181 -1.15 -19.45 -6.56
C ARG A 181 -0.10 -19.37 -7.67
N ALA A 182 1.10 -19.88 -7.44
CA ALA A 182 2.16 -19.93 -8.44
C ALA A 182 1.79 -20.90 -9.59
N ILE A 183 1.18 -22.04 -9.29
CA ILE A 183 0.66 -22.98 -10.28
C ILE A 183 -0.42 -22.30 -11.12
N VAL A 184 -1.42 -21.69 -10.49
CA VAL A 184 -2.50 -20.97 -11.19
C VAL A 184 -1.94 -19.83 -12.05
N ALA A 185 -1.03 -19.01 -11.51
CA ALA A 185 -0.41 -17.94 -12.28
C ALA A 185 0.38 -18.48 -13.49
N LYS A 186 1.12 -19.59 -13.32
CA LYS A 186 1.85 -20.23 -14.40
C LYS A 186 0.90 -20.78 -15.47
N THR A 187 -0.14 -21.51 -15.08
CA THR A 187 -1.09 -22.10 -16.03
C THR A 187 -1.85 -21.04 -16.82
N GLU A 188 -2.35 -20.00 -16.14
CA GLU A 188 -3.02 -18.86 -16.77
C GLU A 188 -2.09 -18.11 -17.73
N THR A 189 -0.85 -17.84 -17.31
CA THR A 189 0.12 -17.14 -18.15
C THR A 189 0.47 -17.97 -19.38
N LEU A 190 0.69 -19.28 -19.23
CA LEU A 190 0.96 -20.16 -20.36
C LEU A 190 -0.23 -20.24 -21.32
N ALA A 191 -1.45 -20.31 -20.81
CA ALA A 191 -2.64 -20.28 -21.64
C ALA A 191 -2.69 -19.01 -22.49
N LYS A 192 -2.46 -17.84 -21.86
CA LYS A 192 -2.49 -16.56 -22.58
C LYS A 192 -1.32 -16.38 -23.55
N LEU A 193 -0.13 -16.85 -23.20
CA LEU A 193 1.02 -16.84 -24.12
C LEU A 193 0.78 -17.71 -25.35
N ASN A 194 0.15 -18.88 -25.18
CA ASN A 194 -0.21 -19.73 -26.32
C ASN A 194 -1.24 -19.05 -27.24
N GLU A 195 -2.24 -18.35 -26.67
CA GLU A 195 -3.19 -17.55 -27.46
C GLU A 195 -2.47 -16.46 -28.26
N LEU A 196 -1.61 -15.67 -27.60
CA LEU A 196 -0.81 -14.62 -28.25
C LEU A 196 0.10 -15.19 -29.35
N TYR A 197 0.67 -16.38 -29.15
CA TYR A 197 1.49 -17.06 -30.13
C TYR A 197 0.68 -17.45 -31.37
N THR A 198 -0.50 -18.04 -31.18
CA THR A 198 -1.39 -18.39 -32.31
C THR A 198 -1.83 -17.16 -33.10
N ASP A 199 -2.12 -16.05 -32.41
CA ASP A 199 -2.48 -14.80 -33.07
C ASP A 199 -1.29 -14.15 -33.80
N ALA A 200 -0.08 -14.28 -33.26
CA ALA A 200 1.14 -13.79 -33.90
C ALA A 200 1.43 -14.54 -35.20
N ILE A 201 1.29 -15.87 -35.20
CA ILE A 201 1.42 -16.69 -36.41
C ILE A 201 0.42 -16.24 -37.47
N LYS A 202 -0.86 -16.11 -37.11
CA LYS A 202 -1.89 -15.67 -38.07
C LYS A 202 -1.57 -14.30 -38.69
N ARG A 203 -1.13 -13.35 -37.85
CA ARG A 203 -0.71 -12.01 -38.32
C ARG A 203 0.49 -12.08 -39.25
N GLU A 204 1.46 -12.93 -38.97
CA GLU A 204 2.64 -13.13 -39.83
C GLU A 204 2.27 -13.79 -41.16
N GLU A 205 1.43 -14.82 -41.14
CA GLU A 205 0.91 -15.49 -42.34
C GLU A 205 0.09 -14.54 -43.23
N GLU A 206 -0.80 -13.73 -42.64
CA GLU A 206 -1.58 -12.73 -43.37
C GLU A 206 -0.67 -11.67 -44.00
N ARG A 207 0.33 -11.18 -43.28
CA ARG A 207 1.34 -10.25 -43.83
C ARG A 207 2.11 -10.87 -44.99
N ALA A 208 2.50 -12.14 -44.89
CA ALA A 208 3.18 -12.85 -45.96
C ALA A 208 2.29 -13.01 -47.20
N ARG A 209 1.01 -13.35 -47.02
CA ARG A 209 0.03 -13.44 -48.13
C ARG A 209 -0.20 -12.10 -48.82
N LEU A 210 -0.34 -11.02 -48.04
CA LEU A 210 -0.49 -9.68 -48.59
C LEU A 210 0.75 -9.25 -49.37
N ALA A 211 1.95 -9.45 -48.81
CA ALA A 211 3.20 -9.16 -49.51
C ALA A 211 3.37 -9.97 -50.80
N GLU A 212 2.96 -11.25 -50.81
CA GLU A 212 2.99 -12.07 -52.02
C GLU A 212 1.99 -11.55 -53.07
N LEU A 213 0.78 -11.17 -52.66
CA LEU A 213 -0.23 -10.62 -53.55
C LEU A 213 0.22 -9.27 -54.13
N GLU A 214 0.77 -8.38 -53.31
CA GLU A 214 1.35 -7.10 -53.73
C GLU A 214 2.51 -7.32 -54.71
N ALA A 215 3.41 -8.27 -54.44
CA ALA A 215 4.51 -8.60 -55.36
C ALA A 215 4.01 -9.16 -56.69
N ARG A 216 2.98 -10.01 -56.69
CA ARG A 216 2.33 -10.50 -57.92
C ARG A 216 1.66 -9.36 -58.69
N HIS A 217 0.99 -8.44 -58.01
CA HIS A 217 0.39 -7.27 -58.64
C HIS A 217 1.45 -6.35 -59.24
N ALA A 218 2.55 -6.08 -58.52
CA ALA A 218 3.67 -5.28 -59.01
C ALA A 218 4.32 -5.92 -60.25
N ALA A 219 4.60 -7.22 -60.21
CA ALA A 219 5.13 -7.95 -61.36
C ALA A 219 4.16 -7.96 -62.56
N ALA A 220 2.85 -8.04 -62.31
CA ALA A 220 1.84 -7.99 -63.36
C ALA A 220 1.69 -6.58 -63.96
N THR A 221 1.83 -5.52 -63.16
CA THR A 221 1.86 -4.14 -63.67
C THR A 221 3.12 -3.89 -64.49
N GLU A 222 4.28 -4.33 -64.02
CA GLU A 222 5.55 -4.23 -64.77
C GLU A 222 5.46 -4.98 -66.11
N ALA A 223 4.94 -6.22 -66.11
CA ALA A 223 4.76 -6.99 -67.34
C ALA A 223 3.76 -6.33 -68.31
N ARG A 224 2.69 -5.69 -67.81
CA ARG A 224 1.76 -4.93 -68.65
C ARG A 224 2.43 -3.69 -69.24
N GLU A 225 3.17 -2.95 -68.45
CA GLU A 225 3.94 -1.80 -68.93
C GLU A 225 4.99 -2.21 -69.98
N GLU A 226 5.63 -3.37 -69.82
CA GLU A 226 6.56 -3.91 -70.83
C GLU A 226 5.84 -4.29 -72.12
N VAL A 227 4.67 -4.95 -72.04
CA VAL A 227 3.85 -5.27 -73.22
C VAL A 227 3.33 -4.01 -73.90
N GLU A 228 2.85 -3.02 -73.15
CA GLU A 228 2.39 -1.74 -73.68
C GLU A 228 3.53 -0.96 -74.33
N ARG A 229 4.73 -0.96 -73.73
CA ARG A 229 5.94 -0.37 -74.35
C ARG A 229 6.31 -1.10 -75.64
N ALA A 230 6.25 -2.43 -75.66
CA ALA A 230 6.53 -3.21 -76.86
C ALA A 230 5.52 -2.92 -77.97
N GLN A 231 4.22 -2.87 -77.65
CA GLN A 231 3.16 -2.52 -78.59
C GLN A 231 3.25 -1.07 -79.06
N PHE A 232 3.63 -0.14 -78.19
CA PHE A 232 3.87 1.25 -78.56
C PHE A 232 5.04 1.35 -79.55
N ILE A 233 6.16 0.67 -79.28
CA ILE A 233 7.31 0.61 -80.18
C ILE A 233 6.90 -0.01 -81.53
N GLU A 234 6.15 -1.12 -81.52
CA GLU A 234 5.67 -1.78 -82.74
C GLU A 234 4.71 -0.90 -83.55
N SER A 235 3.85 -0.13 -82.90
CA SER A 235 2.92 0.79 -83.59
C SER A 235 3.60 2.04 -84.16
N VAL A 236 4.71 2.48 -83.54
CA VAL A 236 5.48 3.66 -83.98
C VAL A 236 6.54 3.28 -85.03
N ALA A 237 7.05 2.05 -85.01
CA ALA A 237 8.02 1.53 -85.99
C ALA A 237 7.63 1.79 -87.46
N PRO A 238 6.42 1.47 -87.96
CA PRO A 238 6.07 1.72 -89.36
C PRO A 238 5.95 3.21 -89.70
N VAL A 239 5.66 4.07 -88.72
CA VAL A 239 5.60 5.52 -88.91
C VAL A 239 7.02 6.11 -89.03
N VAL A 240 7.95 5.62 -88.21
CA VAL A 240 9.36 6.01 -88.27
C VAL A 240 10.00 5.49 -89.55
N ASP A 241 9.78 4.22 -89.91
CA ASP A 241 10.25 3.63 -91.17
C ASP A 241 9.68 4.37 -92.39
N GLY A 242 8.39 4.77 -92.34
CA GLY A 242 7.78 5.59 -93.39
C GLY A 242 8.37 7.00 -93.52
N LEU A 243 8.70 7.64 -92.39
CA LEU A 243 9.38 8.94 -92.37
C LEU A 243 10.81 8.84 -92.89
N ASP A 244 11.53 7.76 -92.55
CA ASP A 244 12.88 7.52 -93.04
C ASP A 244 12.90 7.19 -94.54
N GLY A 245 11.89 6.46 -95.04
CA GLY A 245 11.65 6.27 -96.47
C GLY A 245 11.43 7.59 -97.22
N LEU A 246 10.54 8.46 -96.71
CA LEU A 246 10.29 9.79 -97.29
C LEU A 246 11.54 10.68 -97.27
N ARG A 247 12.34 10.63 -96.20
CA ARG A 247 13.62 11.34 -96.12
C ARG A 247 14.60 10.84 -97.18
N LEU A 248 14.68 9.54 -97.39
CA LEU A 248 15.55 8.95 -98.40
C LEU A 248 15.13 9.33 -99.82
N GLU A 249 13.82 9.34 -100.11
CA GLU A 249 13.27 9.81 -101.38
C GLU A 249 13.54 11.31 -101.61
N ALA A 250 13.29 12.15 -100.61
CA ALA A 250 13.57 13.58 -100.68
C ALA A 250 15.08 13.86 -100.87
N ARG A 251 15.94 13.07 -100.21
CA ARG A 251 17.40 13.12 -100.40
C ARG A 251 17.78 12.75 -101.82
N ALA A 252 17.24 11.67 -102.37
CA ALA A 252 17.50 11.24 -103.74
C ALA A 252 17.06 12.31 -104.75
N ALA A 253 15.89 12.92 -104.55
CA ALA A 253 15.41 14.03 -105.38
C ALA A 253 16.32 15.26 -105.30
N LEU A 254 16.77 15.64 -104.10
CA LEU A 254 17.72 16.75 -103.92
C LEU A 254 19.09 16.47 -104.55
N ALA A 255 19.57 15.22 -104.47
CA ALA A 255 20.80 14.80 -105.13
C ALA A 255 20.68 14.82 -106.66
N ASP A 256 19.52 14.42 -107.21
CA ASP A 256 19.23 14.50 -108.65
C ASP A 256 19.15 15.96 -109.13
N ILE A 257 18.56 16.86 -108.34
CA ILE A 257 18.56 18.32 -108.61
C ILE A 257 20.00 18.85 -108.65
N VAL A 258 20.84 18.49 -107.68
CA VAL A 258 22.26 18.88 -107.66
C VAL A 258 22.97 18.37 -108.92
N PHE A 259 22.73 17.12 -109.31
CA PHE A 259 23.36 16.51 -110.49
C PHE A 259 22.91 17.16 -111.80
N ARG A 260 21.60 17.35 -112.02
CA ARG A 260 21.06 17.87 -113.29
C ARG A 260 21.39 19.33 -113.55
N PHE A 261 21.52 20.12 -112.49
CA PHE A 261 21.71 21.57 -112.61
C PHE A 261 23.13 22.03 -112.29
N ALA A 262 24.07 21.10 -112.03
CA ALA A 262 25.47 21.37 -111.66
C ALA A 262 26.18 22.34 -112.63
N ASP A 263 25.85 22.26 -113.92
CA ASP A 263 26.50 23.00 -114.98
C ASP A 263 25.82 24.34 -115.32
N ILE A 264 24.78 24.75 -114.57
CA ILE A 264 24.09 26.04 -114.76
C ILE A 264 24.66 27.08 -113.79
N PRO A 265 25.44 28.08 -114.26
CA PRO A 265 26.14 29.05 -113.42
C PRO A 265 25.19 29.86 -112.52
N GLU A 266 24.00 30.19 -113.03
CA GLU A 266 22.98 30.97 -112.32
C GLU A 266 22.40 30.24 -111.10
N LEU A 267 22.51 28.91 -111.05
CA LEU A 267 21.99 28.06 -109.97
C LEU A 267 23.06 27.63 -108.94
N SER A 268 24.33 28.01 -109.14
CA SER A 268 25.45 27.65 -108.26
C SER A 268 25.24 27.96 -106.76
N PRO A 269 24.64 29.10 -106.35
CA PRO A 269 24.36 29.37 -104.94
C PRO A 269 23.36 28.37 -104.34
N VAL A 270 22.33 27.99 -105.09
CA VAL A 270 21.27 27.06 -104.65
C VAL A 270 21.84 25.64 -104.52
N ILE A 271 22.65 25.22 -105.49
CA ILE A 271 23.30 23.90 -105.49
C ILE A 271 24.29 23.76 -104.34
N SER A 272 25.00 24.83 -103.99
CA SER A 272 25.92 24.84 -102.84
C SER A 272 25.17 24.63 -101.52
N VAL A 273 24.01 25.25 -101.35
CA VAL A 273 23.16 25.10 -100.16
C VAL A 273 22.59 23.68 -100.07
N ILE A 274 22.06 23.13 -101.17
CA ILE A 274 21.52 21.75 -101.18
C ILE A 274 22.65 20.74 -100.91
N THR A 275 23.82 20.92 -101.51
CA THR A 275 24.98 20.05 -101.29
C THR A 275 25.47 20.09 -99.84
N ALA A 276 25.46 21.27 -99.21
CA ALA A 276 25.78 21.41 -97.79
C ALA A 276 24.75 20.69 -96.90
N TYR A 277 23.46 20.81 -97.21
CA TYR A 277 22.39 20.11 -96.50
C TYR A 277 22.54 18.57 -96.57
N LEU A 278 22.86 18.03 -97.75
CA LEU A 278 23.09 16.59 -97.96
C LEU A 278 24.35 16.04 -97.26
N LYS A 279 25.34 16.91 -96.97
CA LYS A 279 26.56 16.54 -96.21
C LYS A 279 26.33 16.50 -94.70
N VAL A 280 25.49 17.39 -94.17
CA VAL A 280 25.23 17.51 -92.73
C VAL A 280 24.21 16.48 -92.25
N ASN A 281 23.29 16.07 -93.12
CA ASN A 281 22.30 15.03 -92.84
C ASN A 281 22.60 13.84 -93.73
N PRO A 282 23.48 12.89 -93.35
CA PRO A 282 23.78 11.69 -94.14
C PRO A 282 22.56 10.75 -94.29
#